data_AF-A0A528N6I9-F1
#
_entry.id   AF-A0A528N6I9-F1
#
_cell.length_a   1.000
_cell.length_b   1.000
_cell.length_c   1.000
_cell.angle_alpha   90.00
_cell.angle_beta   90.00
_cell.angle_gamma   90.00
#
_symmetry.space_group_name_H-M   'P 1'
#
loop_
_entity.id
_entity.type
_entity.pdbx_description
1 polymer ?
#
loop_
_entity_poly.entity_id
_entity_poly.type
_entity_poly.pdbx_seq_one_letter_code
_entity_poly.pdbx_strand_id
1 'polypeptide(L)'
;LVRALFFLPWAVPYVAAGIIWGWMYDYEFGVLNYLVHATGLSSDKINFLTACPSAFYSVGALSIWKLVPFGTVMFLAGLQTIPSEYYEAAKIDGANPIQAFWYVTFPGLRAVTVMLTLL
;
A
#
# COMPACT_ATOMS: atom_id res chain seq x y z
N LEU A 1 13.27 -6.15 13.53
CA LEU A 1 11.99 -6.89 13.51
C LEU A 1 10.94 -6.18 12.65
N VAL A 2 10.54 -4.94 12.97
CA VAL A 2 9.50 -4.21 12.19
C VAL A 2 9.83 -4.09 10.70
N ARG A 3 11.07 -3.72 10.33
CA ARG A 3 11.50 -3.68 8.91
C ARG A 3 11.37 -5.02 8.18
N ALA A 4 11.62 -6.14 8.86
CA ALA A 4 11.53 -7.47 8.25
C ALA A 4 10.07 -7.87 7.96
N LEU A 5 9.12 -7.45 8.80
CA LEU A 5 7.69 -7.68 8.57
C LEU A 5 7.19 -7.01 7.29
N PHE A 6 7.75 -5.84 6.94
CA PHE A 6 7.40 -5.16 5.68
C PHE A 6 7.84 -5.94 4.43
N PHE A 7 8.82 -6.84 4.51
CA PHE A 7 9.27 -7.63 3.35
C PHE A 7 8.48 -8.92 3.13
N LEU A 8 7.66 -9.34 4.11
CA LEU A 8 6.91 -10.60 4.03
C LEU A 8 6.04 -10.71 2.77
N PRO A 9 5.25 -9.69 2.36
CA PRO A 9 4.39 -9.83 1.19
C PRO A 9 5.16 -10.11 -0.10
N TRP A 10 6.34 -9.50 -0.23
CA TRP A 10 7.21 -9.63 -1.40
C TRP A 10 7.89 -11.00 -1.47
N ALA A 11 8.26 -11.58 -0.33
CA ALA A 11 8.91 -12.89 -0.27
C ALA A 11 7.96 -14.04 -0.64
N VAL A 12 6.65 -13.88 -0.46
CA VAL A 12 5.66 -14.90 -0.81
C VAL A 12 5.55 -14.99 -2.35
N PRO A 13 5.47 -16.18 -2.97
CA PRO A 13 5.18 -16.30 -4.40
C PRO A 13 3.78 -15.79 -4.76
N TYR A 14 3.56 -15.32 -5.99
CA TYR A 14 2.24 -14.84 -6.43
C TYR A 14 1.15 -15.92 -6.34
N VAL A 15 1.47 -17.15 -6.73
CA VAL A 15 0.53 -18.28 -6.66
C VAL A 15 0.08 -18.55 -5.22
N ALA A 16 1.03 -18.62 -4.28
CA ALA A 16 0.73 -18.85 -2.87
C ALA A 16 -0.12 -17.70 -2.29
N ALA A 17 0.20 -16.45 -2.61
CA ALA A 17 -0.60 -15.31 -2.18
C ALA A 17 -2.01 -15.34 -2.75
N GLY A 18 -2.18 -15.68 -4.03
CA GLY A 18 -3.49 -15.83 -4.67
C GLY A 18 -4.35 -16.90 -4.01
N ILE A 19 -3.76 -18.04 -3.62
CA ILE A 19 -4.47 -19.11 -2.91
C ILE A 19 -4.91 -18.63 -1.52
N ILE A 20 -3.99 -18.05 -0.74
CA ILE A 20 -4.27 -17.58 0.63
C ILE A 20 -5.37 -16.51 0.61
N TRP A 21 -5.24 -15.50 -0.25
CA TRP A 21 -6.25 -14.46 -0.37
C TRP A 21 -7.56 -14.99 -0.96
N GLY A 22 -7.50 -15.96 -1.87
CA GLY A 22 -8.69 -16.66 -2.37
C GLY A 22 -9.49 -17.32 -1.25
N TRP A 23 -8.82 -17.98 -0.32
CA TRP A 23 -9.47 -18.54 0.89
C TRP A 23 -10.00 -17.45 1.81
N MET A 24 -9.26 -16.34 1.98
CA MET A 24 -9.73 -15.23 2.81
C MET A 24 -10.98 -14.54 2.24
N TYR A 25 -11.06 -14.46 0.91
CA TYR A 25 -12.16 -13.87 0.15
C TYR A 25 -13.33 -14.83 -0.13
N ASP A 26 -13.23 -16.08 0.32
CA ASP A 26 -14.27 -17.06 0.09
C ASP A 26 -15.64 -16.58 0.59
N TYR A 27 -16.68 -16.84 -0.20
CA TYR A 27 -18.02 -16.36 0.10
C TYR A 27 -18.60 -17.05 1.33
N GLU A 28 -18.38 -18.36 1.47
CA GLU A 28 -19.04 -19.15 2.50
C GLU A 28 -18.25 -19.18 3.81
N PHE A 29 -16.95 -19.45 3.71
CA PHE A 29 -16.04 -19.73 4.81
C PHE A 29 -14.90 -18.72 4.95
N GLY A 30 -14.91 -17.65 4.15
CA GLY A 30 -13.86 -16.65 4.16
C GLY A 30 -13.82 -15.82 5.45
N VAL A 31 -12.61 -15.63 5.99
CA VAL A 31 -12.39 -14.84 7.21
C VAL A 31 -12.87 -13.40 7.06
N LEU A 32 -12.81 -12.82 5.86
CA LEU A 32 -13.22 -11.44 5.64
C LEU A 32 -14.73 -11.26 5.73
N ASN A 33 -15.51 -12.20 5.20
CA ASN A 33 -16.97 -12.20 5.39
C ASN A 33 -17.33 -12.38 6.86
N TYR A 34 -16.65 -13.29 7.57
CA TYR A 34 -16.84 -13.46 9.01
C TYR A 34 -16.60 -12.16 9.79
N LEU A 35 -15.53 -11.42 9.49
CA LEU A 35 -15.23 -10.14 10.14
C LEU A 35 -16.26 -9.05 9.82
N VAL A 36 -16.73 -8.96 8.57
CA VAL A 36 -17.78 -7.99 8.18
C VAL A 36 -19.08 -8.24 8.95
N HIS A 37 -19.48 -9.51 9.10
CA HIS A 37 -20.67 -9.86 9.89
C HIS A 37 -20.47 -9.61 11.37
N ALA A 38 -19.30 -9.99 11.93
CA ALA A 38 -19.00 -9.82 13.35
C ALA A 38 -18.97 -8.35 13.78
N THR A 39 -18.58 -7.45 12.87
CA THR A 39 -18.55 -5.99 13.11
C THR A 39 -19.88 -5.30 12.85
N GLY A 40 -20.89 -6.02 12.34
CA GLY A 40 -22.21 -5.47 12.01
C GLY A 40 -22.20 -4.54 10.80
N LEU A 41 -21.11 -4.51 10.03
CA LEU A 41 -20.97 -3.66 8.82
C LEU A 41 -21.90 -4.11 7.68
N SER A 42 -22.27 -5.39 7.65
CA SER A 42 -23.25 -5.93 6.71
C SER A 42 -23.97 -7.14 7.31
N SER A 43 -25.28 -7.21 7.10
CA SER A 43 -26.09 -8.40 7.39
C SER A 43 -25.92 -9.50 6.33
N ASP A 44 -25.55 -9.12 5.11
CA ASP A 44 -25.39 -10.04 3.97
C ASP A 44 -23.92 -10.27 3.62
N LYS A 45 -23.61 -11.49 3.16
CA LYS A 45 -22.28 -11.90 2.72
C LYS A 45 -21.88 -11.12 1.47
N ILE A 46 -20.63 -10.65 1.43
CA ILE A 46 -20.07 -9.93 0.30
C ILE A 46 -19.40 -10.93 -0.64
N ASN A 47 -19.73 -10.84 -1.93
CA ASN A 47 -19.04 -11.61 -2.95
C ASN A 47 -17.79 -10.85 -3.41
N PHE A 48 -16.66 -11.13 -2.78
CA PHE A 48 -15.41 -10.43 -3.00
C PHE A 48 -14.76 -10.69 -4.35
N LEU A 49 -15.00 -11.84 -4.98
CA LEU A 49 -14.26 -12.25 -6.18
C LEU A 49 -15.07 -12.20 -7.48
N THR A 50 -16.40 -12.31 -7.42
CA THR A 50 -17.22 -12.41 -8.64
C THR A 50 -18.14 -11.22 -8.89
N ALA A 51 -18.46 -10.41 -7.88
CA ALA A 51 -19.32 -9.24 -8.05
C ALA A 51 -18.49 -7.99 -8.40
N CYS A 52 -19.01 -7.12 -9.27
CA CYS A 52 -18.42 -5.79 -9.53
C CYS A 52 -19.15 -4.77 -8.62
N PRO A 53 -18.46 -3.89 -7.87
CA PRO A 53 -17.03 -3.56 -7.96
C PRO A 53 -16.11 -4.32 -6.97
N SER A 54 -16.65 -5.17 -6.10
CA SER A 54 -15.88 -5.86 -5.05
C SER A 54 -14.72 -6.72 -5.58
N ALA A 55 -14.90 -7.38 -6.73
CA ALA A 55 -13.85 -8.13 -7.43
C ALA A 55 -12.64 -7.26 -7.77
N PHE A 56 -12.88 -6.07 -8.33
CA PHE A 56 -11.82 -5.13 -8.66
C PHE A 56 -11.05 -4.69 -7.43
N TYR A 57 -11.77 -4.32 -6.35
CA TYR A 57 -11.13 -3.91 -5.10
C TYR A 57 -10.38 -5.04 -4.42
N SER A 58 -10.89 -6.28 -4.47
CA SER A 58 -10.26 -7.43 -3.83
C SER A 58 -8.95 -7.83 -4.52
N VAL A 59 -8.97 -7.90 -5.86
CA VAL A 59 -7.74 -8.14 -6.63
C VAL A 59 -6.78 -6.96 -6.48
N GLY A 60 -7.29 -5.71 -6.49
CA GLY A 60 -6.50 -4.51 -6.25
C GLY A 60 -5.82 -4.51 -4.88
N ALA A 61 -6.51 -4.91 -3.82
CA ALA A 61 -5.95 -5.01 -2.47
C ALA A 61 -4.82 -6.04 -2.38
N LEU A 62 -4.98 -7.21 -3.00
CA LEU A 62 -3.91 -8.21 -3.13
C LEU A 62 -2.70 -7.64 -3.86
N SER A 63 -2.92 -6.96 -4.99
CA SER A 63 -1.85 -6.34 -5.78
C SER A 63 -1.11 -5.25 -4.99
N ILE A 64 -1.84 -4.39 -4.28
CA ILE A 64 -1.25 -3.36 -3.40
C ILE A 64 -0.44 -4.03 -2.30
N TRP A 65 -0.99 -5.03 -1.62
CA TRP A 65 -0.29 -5.77 -0.55
C TRP A 65 1.03 -6.36 -1.05
N LYS A 66 1.07 -6.88 -2.28
CA LYS A 66 2.29 -7.36 -2.93
C LYS A 66 3.29 -6.27 -3.28
N LEU A 67 2.82 -5.11 -3.72
CA LEU A 67 3.67 -4.02 -4.23
C LEU A 67 4.23 -3.12 -3.13
N VAL A 68 3.52 -2.97 -2.01
CA VAL A 68 3.91 -2.10 -0.88
C VAL A 68 5.36 -2.28 -0.42
N PRO A 69 5.92 -3.50 -0.25
CA PRO A 69 7.29 -3.66 0.20
C PRO A 69 8.30 -3.05 -0.78
N PHE A 70 8.11 -3.30 -2.07
CA PHE A 70 8.96 -2.77 -3.13
C PHE A 70 8.85 -1.24 -3.20
N GLY A 71 7.63 -0.71 -3.22
CA GLY A 71 7.38 0.72 -3.20
C GLY A 71 8.02 1.41 -1.98
N THR A 72 7.93 0.80 -0.80
CA THR A 72 8.52 1.35 0.43
C THR A 72 10.04 1.48 0.32
N VAL A 73 10.73 0.45 -0.20
CA VAL A 73 12.20 0.50 -0.39
C VAL A 73 12.57 1.56 -1.41
N MET A 74 11.84 1.63 -2.53
CA MET A 74 12.08 2.61 -3.57
C MET A 74 11.88 4.04 -3.06
N PHE A 75 10.80 4.31 -2.31
CA PHE A 75 10.59 5.61 -1.69
C PHE A 75 11.65 5.94 -0.64
N LEU A 76 12.09 4.97 0.18
CA LEU A 76 13.16 5.18 1.13
C LEU A 76 14.48 5.55 0.44
N ALA A 77 14.83 4.83 -0.63
CA ALA A 77 16.01 5.17 -1.44
C ALA A 77 15.87 6.56 -2.06
N GLY A 78 14.69 6.89 -2.61
CA GLY A 78 14.39 8.22 -3.14
C GLY A 78 14.57 9.33 -2.11
N LEU A 79 14.06 9.13 -0.88
CA LEU A 79 14.17 10.11 0.20
C LEU A 79 15.63 10.40 0.57
N GLN A 80 16.51 9.40 0.50
CA GLN A 80 17.94 9.56 0.78
C GLN A 80 18.67 10.39 -0.29
N THR A 81 18.09 10.54 -1.49
CA THR A 81 18.69 11.36 -2.56
C THR A 81 18.38 12.84 -2.45
N ILE A 82 17.40 13.23 -1.62
CA ILE A 82 17.00 14.64 -1.44
C ILE A 82 18.01 15.32 -0.50
N PRO A 83 18.76 16.33 -0.97
CA PRO A 83 19.68 17.09 -0.11
C PRO A 83 18.99 17.70 1.12
N SER A 84 19.63 17.62 2.29
CA SER A 84 19.09 18.17 3.54
C SER A 84 18.95 19.69 3.51
N GLU A 85 19.79 20.37 2.73
CA GLU A 85 19.80 21.82 2.52
C GLU A 85 18.44 22.36 2.09
N TYR A 86 17.67 21.61 1.28
CA TYR A 86 16.33 22.02 0.88
C TYR A 86 15.33 22.06 2.04
N TYR A 87 15.47 21.14 3.01
CA TYR A 87 14.62 21.15 4.21
C TYR A 87 15.03 22.26 5.18
N GLU A 88 16.33 22.57 5.27
CA GLU A 88 16.83 23.68 6.09
C GLU A 88 16.38 25.03 5.53
N ALA A 89 16.50 25.23 4.21
CA ALA A 89 16.00 26.42 3.54
C ALA A 89 14.49 26.60 3.75
N ALA A 90 13.70 25.55 3.56
CA ALA A 90 12.25 25.60 3.80
C ALA A 90 11.93 25.99 5.25
N LYS A 91 12.71 25.52 6.23
CA LYS A 91 12.53 25.88 7.64
C LYS A 91 12.88 27.36 7.91
N ILE A 92 13.93 27.89 7.27
CA ILE A 92 14.29 29.31 7.35
C ILE A 92 13.17 30.18 6.76
N ASP A 93 12.55 29.73 5.67
CA ASP A 93 11.40 30.38 5.03
C ASP A 93 10.09 30.25 5.83
N GLY A 94 10.12 29.59 6.99
CA GLY A 94 8.95 29.42 7.87
C GLY A 94 7.98 28.32 7.44
N ALA A 95 8.41 27.39 6.58
CA ALA A 95 7.56 26.29 6.13
C ALA A 95 7.24 25.33 7.29
N ASN A 96 5.96 24.97 7.42
CA ASN A 96 5.51 23.91 8.32
C ASN A 96 5.77 22.51 7.70
N PRO A 97 5.67 21.41 8.48
CA PRO A 97 5.95 20.06 7.98
C PRO A 97 5.11 19.61 6.78
N ILE A 98 3.85 20.07 6.68
CA ILE A 98 2.96 19.74 5.56
C ILE A 98 3.44 20.48 4.30
N GLN A 99 3.83 21.75 4.43
CA GLN A 99 4.43 22.52 3.34
C GLN A 99 5.76 21.91 2.89
N ALA A 100 6.64 21.54 3.82
CA ALA A 100 7.89 20.86 3.49
C ALA A 100 7.64 19.54 2.73
N PHE A 101 6.61 18.76 3.11
CA PHE A 101 6.22 17.59 2.36
C PHE A 101 5.80 17.92 0.92
N TRP A 102 4.88 18.87 0.72
CA TRP A 102 4.34 19.18 -0.61
C TRP A 102 5.32 19.92 -1.52
N TYR A 103 6.21 20.75 -0.98
CA TYR A 103 7.11 21.60 -1.75
C TYR A 103 8.54 21.08 -1.84
N VAL A 104 8.98 20.19 -0.94
CA VAL A 104 10.33 19.60 -0.95
C VAL A 104 10.26 18.09 -1.20
N THR A 105 9.58 17.34 -0.31
CA THR A 105 9.60 15.88 -0.36
C THR A 105 8.91 15.31 -1.60
N PHE A 106 7.66 15.70 -1.84
CA PHE A 106 6.83 15.15 -2.93
C PHE A 106 7.42 15.47 -4.32
N PRO A 107 7.86 16.71 -4.62
CA PRO A 107 8.56 17.00 -5.87
C PRO A 107 9.92 16.30 -5.97
N GLY A 108 10.65 16.16 -4.87
CA GLY A 108 11.92 15.43 -4.82
C GLY A 108 11.77 13.94 -5.12
N LEU A 109 10.63 13.34 -4.76
CA LEU A 109 10.31 11.95 -5.04
C LEU A 109 9.72 11.69 -6.42
N ARG A 110 9.54 12.71 -7.28
CA ARG A 110 8.84 12.59 -8.58
C ARG A 110 9.35 11.43 -9.44
N ALA A 111 10.66 11.22 -9.50
CA ALA A 111 11.27 10.20 -10.34
C ALA A 111 10.91 8.79 -9.86
N VAL A 112 10.93 8.59 -8.53
CA VAL A 112 10.54 7.33 -7.89
C VAL A 112 9.03 7.09 -8.05
N THR A 113 8.22 8.11 -7.83
CA THR A 113 6.76 8.01 -7.99
C THR A 113 6.39 7.60 -9.41
N VAL A 114 6.95 8.26 -10.42
CA VAL A 114 6.70 7.93 -11.85
C VAL A 114 7.11 6.50 -12.15
N MET A 115 8.31 6.09 -11.72
CA MET A 115 8.80 4.72 -11.93
C MET A 115 7.86 3.66 -11.31
N LEU A 116 7.37 3.89 -10.09
CA LEU A 116 6.45 2.98 -9.42
C LEU A 116 5.06 2.92 -10.06
N THR A 117 4.56 4.03 -10.60
CA THR A 117 3.23 4.07 -11.24
C THR A 117 3.20 3.42 -12.63
N LEU A 118 4.35 3.28 -13.29
CA LEU A 118 4.46 2.69 -14.63
C LEU A 118 4.62 1.16 -14.60
N LEU A 119 4.81 0.58 -13.41
CA LEU A 119 5.14 -0.82 -13.18
C LEU A 119 3.88 -1.63 -12.88
#